data_AF-A0A5B1R646-F1
#
_entry.id   AF-A0A5B1R646-F1
#
_cell.length_a   1.000
_cell.length_b   1.000
_cell.length_c   1.000
_cell.angle_alpha   90.00
_cell.angle_beta   90.00
_cell.angle_gamma   90.00
#
_symmetry.space_group_name_H-M   'P 1'
#
loop_
_entity.id
_entity.type
_entity.pdbx_description
1 polymer ?
#
loop_
_entity_poly.entity_id
_entity_poly.type
_entity_poly.pdbx_seq_one_letter_code
_entity_poly.pdbx_strand_id
1 'polypeptide(L)'
;MKESTGGNATPETKAHCRRELIHAVWACLLDDEFHDAYKNGIVLKCADGIVRRLFPRLFTYSADYPEKVLLTSIRGSQSLCPCPRCLTPKAKFGETG
;
A
#
# COMPACT_ATOMS: atom_id res chain seq x y z
N MET A 1 -7.98 1.79 40.46
CA MET A 1 -6.61 1.97 39.94
C MET A 1 -6.75 2.52 38.53
N LYS A 2 -6.54 3.83 38.32
CA LYS A 2 -6.61 4.47 37.01
C LYS A 2 -5.18 4.59 36.49
N GLU A 3 -4.78 3.69 35.61
CA GLU A 3 -3.56 3.88 34.80
C GLU A 3 -3.98 4.42 33.44
N SER A 4 -4.06 5.75 33.36
CA SER A 4 -4.09 6.46 32.10
C SER A 4 -2.67 6.94 31.80
N THR A 5 -1.85 6.11 31.15
CA THR A 5 -0.57 6.55 30.58
C THR A 5 -0.87 7.26 29.26
N GLY A 6 -1.39 8.48 29.35
CA GLY A 6 -1.72 9.38 28.24
C GLY A 6 -0.48 10.04 27.63
N GLY A 7 0.54 9.25 27.27
CA GLY A 7 1.64 9.72 26.45
C GLY A 7 1.28 9.59 24.98
N ASN A 8 1.43 10.67 24.19
CA ASN A 8 1.28 10.58 22.74
C ASN A 8 2.26 9.51 22.19
N ALA A 9 1.75 8.57 21.38
CA ALA A 9 2.61 7.58 20.73
C ALA A 9 3.74 8.27 19.94
N THR A 10 4.94 7.71 20.01
CA THR A 10 6.12 8.26 19.33
C THR A 10 5.93 8.23 17.81
N PRO A 11 6.63 9.09 17.04
CA PRO A 11 6.56 9.09 15.58
C PRO A 11 6.84 7.71 14.96
N GLU A 12 7.78 6.95 15.54
CA GLU A 12 8.17 5.61 15.09
C GLU A 12 7.03 4.61 15.28
N THR A 13 6.39 4.61 16.45
CA THR A 13 5.22 3.77 16.72
C THR A 13 4.07 4.08 15.78
N LYS A 14 3.78 5.37 15.53
CA LYS A 14 2.73 5.78 14.59
C LYS A 14 3.04 5.34 13.15
N ALA A 15 4.29 5.45 12.71
CA ALA A 15 4.72 5.00 11.39
C ALA A 15 4.60 3.47 11.24
N HIS A 16 5.00 2.72 12.28
CA HIS A 16 4.84 1.27 12.32
C HIS A 16 3.37 0.87 12.20
N CYS A 17 2.49 1.41 13.06
CA CYS A 17 1.06 1.08 13.03
C CYS A 17 0.39 1.42 11.70
N ARG A 18 0.74 2.56 11.07
CA ARG A 18 0.23 2.92 9.74
C ARG A 18 0.62 1.90 8.69
N ARG A 19 1.88 1.47 8.67
CA ARG A 19 2.34 0.43 7.75
C ARG A 19 1.56 -0.86 7.98
N GLU A 20 1.55 -1.39 9.21
CA GLU A 20 0.84 -2.64 9.51
C GLU A 20 -0.64 -2.56 9.13
N LEU A 21 -1.31 -1.43 9.38
CA LEU A 21 -2.70 -1.22 8.99
C LEU A 21 -2.89 -1.28 7.48
N ILE A 22 -2.05 -0.59 6.70
CA ILE A 22 -2.13 -0.63 5.23
C ILE A 22 -1.92 -2.06 4.72
N HIS A 23 -0.92 -2.77 5.23
CA HIS A 23 -0.66 -4.17 4.86
C HIS A 23 -1.83 -5.09 5.23
N ALA A 24 -2.44 -4.90 6.40
CA ALA A 24 -3.62 -5.66 6.81
C ALA A 24 -4.82 -5.39 5.91
N VAL A 25 -5.07 -4.13 5.54
CA VAL A 25 -6.15 -3.76 4.60
C VAL A 25 -5.92 -4.42 3.23
N TRP A 26 -4.69 -4.40 2.72
CA TRP A 26 -4.36 -5.11 1.48
C TRP A 26 -4.58 -6.62 1.59
N ALA A 27 -4.22 -7.24 2.72
CA ALA A 27 -4.48 -8.66 2.93
C ALA A 27 -5.98 -8.98 2.95
N CYS A 28 -6.82 -8.09 3.50
CA CYS A 28 -8.27 -8.25 3.46
C CYS A 28 -8.86 -8.02 2.06
N LEU A 29 -8.31 -7.10 1.27
CA LEU A 29 -8.80 -6.80 -0.09
C LEU A 29 -8.37 -7.83 -1.13
N LEU A 30 -7.21 -8.45 -0.93
CA LEU A 30 -6.62 -9.45 -1.82
C LEU A 30 -6.84 -10.86 -1.28
N ASP A 31 -8.09 -11.16 -0.93
CA ASP A 31 -8.52 -12.46 -0.44
C ASP A 31 -8.53 -13.53 -1.56
N ASP A 32 -8.87 -14.76 -1.17
CA ASP A 32 -8.90 -15.90 -2.10
C ASP A 32 -9.93 -15.71 -3.23
N GLU A 33 -11.06 -15.05 -2.94
CA GLU A 33 -12.08 -14.73 -3.94
C GLU A 33 -11.56 -13.74 -4.97
N PHE A 34 -10.89 -12.67 -4.53
CA PHE A 34 -10.22 -11.73 -5.41
C PHE A 34 -9.18 -12.44 -6.28
N HIS A 35 -8.39 -13.34 -5.70
CA HIS A 35 -7.34 -14.05 -6.43
C HIS A 35 -7.90 -14.99 -7.50
N ASP A 36 -9.00 -15.69 -7.20
CA ASP A 36 -9.74 -16.49 -8.19
C ASP A 36 -10.32 -15.60 -9.28
N ALA A 37 -11.04 -14.54 -8.91
CA ALA A 37 -11.58 -13.55 -9.82
C ALA A 37 -10.52 -12.91 -10.72
N TYR A 38 -9.32 -12.66 -10.21
CA TYR A 38 -8.20 -12.08 -10.95
C TYR A 38 -7.69 -13.03 -12.05
N LYS A 39 -7.72 -14.34 -11.80
CA LYS A 39 -7.26 -15.37 -12.75
C LYS A 39 -8.36 -15.78 -13.73
N ASN A 40 -9.55 -16.06 -13.18
CA ASN A 40 -10.62 -16.75 -13.87
C ASN A 40 -11.76 -15.82 -14.31
N GLY A 41 -11.81 -14.61 -13.73
CA GLY A 41 -12.84 -13.60 -13.98
C GLY A 41 -14.15 -13.89 -13.24
N ILE A 42 -14.93 -12.83 -13.02
CA ILE A 42 -16.25 -12.88 -12.38
C ILE A 42 -17.32 -12.72 -13.46
N VAL A 43 -18.27 -13.66 -13.54
CA VAL A 43 -19.40 -13.53 -14.46
C VAL A 43 -20.51 -12.75 -13.78
N LEU A 44 -20.88 -11.60 -14.34
CA LEU A 44 -21.92 -10.75 -13.80
C LEU A 44 -22.77 -10.12 -14.91
N LYS A 45 -24.04 -9.91 -14.59
CA LYS A 45 -24.96 -9.15 -15.43
C LYS A 45 -24.69 -7.67 -15.20
N CYS A 46 -24.19 -6.98 -16.23
CA CYS A 46 -23.91 -5.56 -16.15
C CYS A 46 -25.23 -4.75 -16.17
N ALA A 47 -25.13 -3.45 -15.88
CA ALA A 47 -26.29 -2.55 -15.81
C ALA A 47 -27.08 -2.45 -17.13
N ASP A 48 -26.43 -2.73 -18.27
CA ASP A 48 -27.05 -2.80 -19.60
C ASP A 48 -27.79 -4.12 -19.87
N GLY A 49 -27.84 -5.01 -18.88
CA GLY A 49 -28.52 -6.30 -18.96
C GLY A 49 -27.70 -7.41 -19.64
N ILE A 50 -26.49 -7.11 -20.14
CA ILE A 50 -25.63 -8.08 -20.79
C ILE A 50 -24.73 -8.77 -19.76
N VAL A 51 -24.64 -10.09 -19.84
CA VAL A 51 -23.76 -10.89 -18.99
C VAL A 51 -22.34 -10.84 -19.55
N ARG A 52 -21.38 -10.44 -18.72
CA ARG A 52 -19.96 -10.36 -19.08
C ARG A 52 -19.10 -11.00 -18.00
N ARG A 53 -17.93 -11.47 -18.42
CA ARG A 53 -16.87 -11.91 -17.51
C ARG A 53 -15.91 -10.75 -17.28
N LEU A 54 -15.92 -10.19 -16.08
CA LEU A 54 -15.03 -9.10 -15.68
C LEU A 54 -13.78 -9.66 -15.02
N PHE A 55 -12.62 -9.06 -15.32
CA PHE A 55 -11.36 -9.40 -14.67
C PHE A 55 -10.90 -8.20 -13.86
N PRO A 56 -10.93 -8.26 -12.51
CA PRO A 56 -10.36 -7.21 -11.69
C PRO A 56 -8.87 -7.06 -12.03
N ARG A 57 -8.44 -5.83 -12.35
CA ARG A 57 -7.02 -5.51 -12.57
C ARG A 57 -6.64 -4.32 -11.71
N LEU A 58 -5.68 -4.52 -10.82
CA LEU A 58 -5.06 -3.44 -10.07
C LEU A 58 -4.20 -2.63 -11.03
N PHE A 59 -4.65 -1.41 -11.33
CA PHE A 59 -3.87 -0.50 -12.16
C PHE A 59 -2.77 0.12 -11.30
N THR A 60 -1.58 -0.48 -11.32
CA THR A 60 -0.40 0.18 -10.75
C THR A 60 0.03 1.27 -11.71
N TYR A 61 -0.47 2.49 -11.53
CA TYR A 61 0.21 3.65 -12.11
C TYR A 61 1.66 3.55 -11.64
N SER A 62 2.62 3.52 -12.56
CA SER A 62 4.04 3.58 -12.25
C SER A 62 4.35 4.99 -11.74
N ALA A 63 3.75 5.35 -10.61
CA ALA A 63 4.01 6.61 -9.98
C ALA A 63 5.50 6.67 -9.67
N ASP A 64 6.07 7.85 -9.81
CA ASP A 64 7.38 8.12 -9.31
C ASP A 64 7.45 7.75 -7.83
N TYR A 65 8.69 7.56 -7.41
CA TYR A 65 8.99 6.97 -6.13
C TYR A 65 8.33 7.65 -4.91
N PRO A 66 8.10 8.98 -4.87
CA PRO A 66 7.40 9.64 -3.76
C PRO A 66 5.99 9.09 -3.50
N GLU A 67 5.20 8.86 -4.55
CA GLU A 67 3.82 8.43 -4.49
C GLU A 67 3.72 6.98 -4.02
N LYS A 68 4.60 6.10 -4.52
CA LYS A 68 4.68 4.68 -4.07
C LYS A 68 5.00 4.59 -2.59
N VAL A 69 5.93 5.43 -2.13
CA VAL A 69 6.36 5.53 -0.74
C VAL A 69 5.23 6.05 0.15
N LEU A 70 4.49 7.06 -0.30
CA LEU A 70 3.33 7.61 0.40
C LEU A 70 2.22 6.56 0.55
N LEU A 71 1.92 5.84 -0.53
CA LEU A 71 0.81 4.87 -0.58
C LEU A 71 1.02 3.67 0.34
N THR A 72 2.28 3.20 0.43
CA THR A 72 2.63 1.99 1.18
C THR A 72 3.11 2.26 2.60
N SER A 73 3.33 3.53 2.97
CA SER A 73 3.77 3.96 4.30
C SER A 73 5.05 3.27 4.81
N ILE A 74 5.86 2.67 3.92
CA ILE A 74 7.04 1.88 4.32
C ILE A 74 8.21 2.77 4.70
N ARG A 75 8.40 3.90 4.00
CA ARG A 75 9.55 4.82 4.20
C ARG A 75 9.25 6.24 3.75
N GLY A 76 8.62 7.07 4.58
CA GLY A 76 8.21 8.44 4.22
C GLY A 76 9.33 9.36 3.69
N SER A 77 8.95 10.54 3.18
CA SER A 77 9.87 11.53 2.56
C SER A 77 10.99 12.05 3.47
N GLN A 78 10.88 11.81 4.78
CA GLN A 78 11.86 12.14 5.81
C GLN A 78 12.86 11.00 6.10
N SER A 79 12.70 9.84 5.47
CA SER A 79 13.64 8.72 5.63
C SER A 79 15.00 9.05 5.02
N LEU A 80 16.08 8.71 5.73
CA LEU A 80 17.46 8.83 5.24
C LEU A 80 17.69 7.99 3.99
N CYS A 81 17.05 6.83 3.90
CA CYS A 81 17.13 5.91 2.77
C CYS A 81 15.71 5.54 2.37
N PRO A 82 14.99 6.37 1.59
CA PRO A 82 13.56 6.17 1.38
C PRO A 82 13.22 4.91 0.56
N CYS A 83 14.23 4.24 0.01
CA CYS A 83 14.07 3.19 -0.98
C CYS A 83 14.16 1.88 -0.26
N PRO A 84 13.06 1.12 -0.11
CA PRO A 84 13.11 -0.14 0.62
C PRO A 84 13.99 -1.18 -0.07
N ARG A 85 14.26 -1.03 -1.37
CA ARG A 85 15.04 -1.97 -2.18
C ARG A 85 16.52 -1.58 -2.32
N CYS A 86 16.78 -0.34 -2.73
CA CYS A 86 18.13 0.14 -3.04
C CYS A 86 18.86 0.69 -1.81
N LEU A 87 18.15 1.10 -0.77
CA LEU A 87 18.71 1.67 0.47
C LEU A 87 19.65 2.87 0.26
N THR A 88 19.67 3.45 -0.94
CA THR A 88 20.49 4.62 -1.28
C THR A 88 20.09 5.80 -0.40
N PRO A 89 21.07 6.47 0.25
CA PRO A 89 20.80 7.68 1.00
C PRO A 89 20.19 8.76 0.12
N LYS A 90 19.19 9.50 0.65
CA LYS A 90 18.49 10.57 -0.07
C LYS A 90 19.46 11.62 -0.64
N ALA A 91 20.58 11.86 0.04
CA ALA A 91 21.63 12.79 -0.40
C ALA A 91 22.24 12.42 -1.76
N LYS A 92 22.24 11.14 -2.13
CA LYS A 92 22.88 10.63 -3.37
C LYS A 92 21.94 10.58 -4.58
N PHE A 93 20.69 11.02 -4.44
CA PHE A 93 19.73 10.98 -5.55
C PHE A 93 20.07 11.94 -6.70
N GLY A 94 20.81 13.02 -6.44
CA GLY A 94 21.30 13.91 -7.50
C GLY A 94 22.42 13.29 -8.35
N GLU A 95 23.03 12.18 -7.90
CA GLU A 95 24.15 11.51 -8.55
C GLU A 95 23.69 10.33 -9.43
N THR A 96 22.43 9.90 -9.30
CA THR A 96 21.85 8.75 -10.02
C THR A 96 21.26 9.11 -11.40
N GLY A 97 21.78 10.17 -12.03
CA GLY A 97 21.41 10.60 -13.37
C GLY A 97 22.00 9.72 -14.47
#